data_AF-A0A6I4Z0Z7-F1
#
_entry.id   AF-A0A6I4Z0Z7-F1
#
_cell.length_a   1.000
_cell.length_b   1.000
_cell.length_c   1.000
_cell.angle_alpha   90.00
_cell.angle_beta   90.00
_cell.angle_gamma   90.00
#
_symmetry.space_group_name_H-M   'P 1'
#
loop_
_entity.id
_entity.type
_entity.pdbx_description
1 polymer ?
#
loop_
_entity_poly.entity_id
_entity_poly.type
_entity_poly.pdbx_seq_one_letter_code
_entity_poly.pdbx_strand_id
1 'polypeptide(L)'
;MPGVLVILPAGVDPPPLPEDAVVRTCATAGEVADALSGAAGDVVLCCEGFPDLELIAGAVRTAEATVILVEPGAWDGESHSPVSAACSGVIAGFGMAGVSAAVALLRDRA
;
A
#
# COMPACT_ATOMS: atom_id res chain seq x y z
N MET A 1 -15.44 -11.86 4.96
CA MET A 1 -14.72 -11.31 3.78
C MET A 1 -13.27 -11.19 4.17
N PRO A 2 -12.30 -11.46 3.29
CA PRO A 2 -10.90 -11.21 3.62
C PRO A 2 -10.73 -9.72 3.95
N GLY A 3 -10.13 -9.41 5.10
CA GLY A 3 -9.88 -8.03 5.54
C GLY A 3 -8.84 -7.33 4.66
N VAL A 4 -8.76 -5.99 4.76
CA VAL A 4 -7.78 -5.19 4.01
C VAL A 4 -6.40 -5.33 4.66
N LEU A 5 -5.39 -5.71 3.88
CA LEU A 5 -4.00 -5.71 4.33
C LEU A 5 -3.40 -4.32 4.13
N VAL A 6 -2.87 -3.73 5.19
CA VAL A 6 -2.17 -2.44 5.15
C VAL A 6 -0.68 -2.67 5.34
N ILE A 7 0.11 -2.40 4.31
CA ILE A 7 1.57 -2.52 4.34
C ILE A 7 2.17 -1.12 4.60
N LEU A 8 2.93 -0.98 5.69
CA LEU A 8 3.56 0.27 6.11
C LEU A 8 5.08 0.11 6.23
N PRO A 9 5.88 1.19 6.08
CA PRO A 9 7.28 1.17 6.44
C PRO A 9 7.49 0.92 7.94
N ALA A 10 8.57 0.23 8.30
CA ALA A 10 8.95 0.01 9.69
C ALA A 10 9.20 1.35 10.41
N GLY A 11 8.65 1.50 11.61
CA GLY A 11 8.74 2.73 12.40
C GLY A 11 7.70 3.79 12.07
N VAL A 12 6.79 3.53 11.12
CA VAL A 12 5.60 4.36 10.88
C VAL A 12 4.45 3.84 11.74
N ASP A 13 3.89 4.71 12.58
CA ASP A 13 2.70 4.37 13.35
C ASP A 13 1.48 4.26 12.42
N PRO A 14 0.68 3.19 12.53
CA PRO A 14 -0.54 3.08 11.76
C PRO A 14 -1.53 4.17 12.16
N PRO A 15 -2.28 4.75 11.20
CA PRO A 15 -3.36 5.65 11.53
C PRO A 15 -4.51 4.86 12.19
N PRO A 16 -5.57 5.54 12.69
CA PRO A 16 -6.79 4.86 13.09
C PRO A 16 -7.35 4.04 11.91
N LEU A 17 -7.49 2.74 12.15
CA LEU A 17 -7.98 1.76 11.17
C LEU A 17 -9.11 0.93 11.81
N PRO A 18 -10.03 0.41 11.00
CA PRO A 18 -11.08 -0.48 11.51
C PRO A 18 -10.50 -1.83 11.99
N GLU A 19 -11.21 -2.51 12.88
CA GLU A 19 -10.72 -3.73 13.57
C GLU A 19 -10.40 -4.91 12.62
N ASP A 20 -11.00 -4.92 11.43
CA ASP A 20 -10.80 -5.93 10.39
C ASP A 20 -9.61 -5.63 9.46
N ALA A 21 -8.95 -4.48 9.60
CA ALA A 21 -7.73 -4.17 8.86
C ALA A 21 -6.51 -4.85 9.51
N VAL A 22 -5.71 -5.53 8.70
CA VAL A 22 -4.47 -6.17 9.15
C VAL A 22 -3.30 -5.28 8.79
N VAL A 23 -2.56 -4.79 9.79
CA VAL A 23 -1.37 -3.98 9.56
C VAL A 23 -0.13 -4.86 9.54
N ARG A 24 0.71 -4.70 8.51
CA ARG A 24 2.04 -5.30 8.41
C ARG A 24 3.07 -4.21 8.18
N THR A 25 4.02 -4.09 9.10
CA THR A 25 5.18 -3.21 8.93
C THR A 25 6.30 -3.96 8.24
N CYS A 26 6.90 -3.36 7.22
CA CYS A 26 8.01 -3.91 6.45
C CYS A 26 9.21 -2.97 6.51
N ALA A 27 10.42 -3.51 6.67
CA ALA A 27 11.67 -2.75 6.63
C ALA A 27 12.34 -2.81 5.25
N THR A 28 11.99 -3.78 4.40
CA THR A 28 12.65 -4.01 3.12
C THR A 28 11.66 -4.25 1.99
N ALA A 29 12.08 -4.00 0.75
CA ALA A 29 11.30 -4.31 -0.45
C ALA A 29 10.97 -5.82 -0.58
N GLY A 30 11.86 -6.69 -0.12
CA GLY A 30 11.62 -8.14 -0.09
C GLY A 30 10.45 -8.49 0.84
N GLU A 31 10.38 -7.89 2.03
CA GLU A 31 9.25 -8.10 2.95
C GLU A 31 7.92 -7.59 2.39
N VAL A 32 7.96 -6.49 1.62
CA VAL A 32 6.78 -5.99 0.90
C VAL A 32 6.33 -6.99 -0.17
N ALA A 33 7.27 -7.51 -0.97
CA ALA A 33 6.98 -8.51 -1.99
C ALA A 33 6.39 -9.81 -1.39
N ASP A 34 6.96 -10.27 -0.27
CA ASP A 34 6.45 -11.44 0.46
C ASP A 34 5.04 -11.19 1.03
N ALA A 35 4.78 -9.98 1.53
CA ALA A 35 3.45 -9.59 2.02
C ALA A 35 2.41 -9.57 0.90
N LEU A 36 2.76 -9.04 -0.27
CA LEU A 36 1.89 -9.00 -1.45
C LEU A 36 1.57 -10.41 -1.98
N SER A 37 2.57 -11.30 -2.03
CA SER A 37 2.40 -12.69 -2.48
C SER A 37 1.44 -13.49 -1.59
N GLY A 38 1.45 -13.22 -0.28
CA GLY A 38 0.56 -13.88 0.68
C GLY A 38 -0.80 -13.21 0.88
N ALA A 39 -1.10 -12.10 0.19
CA ALA A 39 -2.33 -11.35 0.40
C ALA A 39 -3.55 -12.10 -0.17
N ALA A 40 -4.54 -12.35 0.67
CA ALA A 40 -5.80 -13.03 0.29
C ALA A 40 -6.95 -12.07 -0.05
N GLY A 41 -6.68 -10.76 -0.10
CA GLY A 41 -7.67 -9.70 -0.30
C GLY A 41 -7.00 -8.38 -0.67
N ASP A 42 -7.77 -7.29 -0.67
CA ASP A 42 -7.28 -5.97 -1.09
C ASP A 42 -6.16 -5.44 -0.18
N VAL A 43 -5.26 -4.67 -0.78
CA VAL A 43 -4.03 -4.16 -0.15
C VAL A 43 -3.98 -2.63 -0.25
N VAL A 44 -3.63 -2.00 0.87
CA VAL A 44 -3.16 -0.61 0.92
C VAL A 44 -1.65 -0.63 1.15
N LEU A 45 -0.90 -0.06 0.22
CA LEU A 45 0.55 -0.04 0.25
C LEU A 45 1.04 1.38 0.50
N CYS A 46 1.70 1.64 1.62
CA CYS A 46 2.43 2.88 1.85
C CYS A 46 3.91 2.63 1.54
N CYS A 47 4.42 3.17 0.44
CA CYS A 47 5.74 2.83 -0.09
C CYS A 47 6.86 3.84 0.23
N GLU A 48 6.60 4.83 1.08
CA GLU A 48 7.57 5.87 1.37
C GLU A 48 8.85 5.31 2.01
N GLY A 49 10.00 5.62 1.43
CA GLY A 49 11.31 5.27 1.96
C GLY A 49 11.80 3.84 1.67
N PHE A 50 11.04 3.00 0.96
CA PHE A 50 11.55 1.70 0.55
C PHE A 50 12.58 1.82 -0.60
N PRO A 51 13.73 1.13 -0.49
CA PRO A 51 14.64 0.97 -1.63
C PRO A 51 14.03 0.02 -2.66
N ASP A 52 14.59 -0.02 -3.88
CA ASP A 52 14.24 -1.00 -4.93
C ASP A 52 12.74 -1.05 -5.31
N LEU A 53 12.27 0.07 -5.86
CA LEU A 53 10.87 0.23 -6.28
C LEU A 53 10.46 -0.70 -7.43
N GLU A 54 11.40 -1.18 -8.25
CA GLU A 54 11.10 -2.12 -9.34
C GLU A 54 10.76 -3.51 -8.83
N LEU A 55 11.42 -3.98 -7.77
CA LEU A 55 11.06 -5.22 -7.09
C LEU A 55 9.63 -5.16 -6.56
N ILE A 56 9.28 -4.07 -5.87
CA ILE A 56 7.93 -3.85 -5.33
C ILE A 56 6.91 -3.79 -6.46
N ALA A 57 7.18 -3.02 -7.51
CA ALA A 57 6.30 -2.93 -8.67
C ALA A 57 6.10 -4.29 -9.36
N GLY A 58 7.16 -5.11 -9.42
CA GLY A 58 7.11 -6.49 -9.89
C GLY A 58 6.14 -7.34 -9.07
N ALA A 59 6.25 -7.28 -7.73
CA ALA A 59 5.36 -8.01 -6.83
C ALA A 59 3.91 -7.55 -6.94
N VAL A 60 3.65 -6.24 -7.06
CA VAL A 60 2.31 -5.69 -7.25
C VAL A 60 1.68 -6.22 -8.55
N ARG A 61 2.44 -6.25 -9.67
CA ARG A 61 1.94 -6.76 -10.95
C ARG A 61 1.54 -8.24 -10.91
N THR A 62 2.16 -9.02 -10.04
CA THR A 62 1.87 -10.45 -9.88
C THR A 62 0.85 -10.76 -8.78
N ALA A 63 0.45 -9.75 -7.99
CA ALA A 63 -0.52 -9.94 -6.91
C ALA A 63 -1.92 -10.16 -7.48
N GLU A 64 -2.68 -11.10 -6.92
CA GLU A 64 -4.09 -11.33 -7.26
C GLU A 64 -5.05 -10.38 -6.50
N ALA A 65 -4.51 -9.29 -5.95
CA ALA A 65 -5.21 -8.34 -5.09
C ALA A 65 -5.35 -6.96 -5.74
N THR A 66 -6.40 -6.21 -5.38
CA THR A 66 -6.43 -4.76 -5.64
C THR A 66 -5.40 -4.10 -4.76
N VAL A 67 -4.47 -3.33 -5.34
CA VAL A 67 -3.45 -2.62 -4.57
C VAL A 67 -3.65 -1.11 -4.75
N ILE A 68 -3.94 -0.40 -3.66
CA ILE A 68 -3.94 1.06 -3.63
C ILE A 68 -2.62 1.54 -3.03
N LEU A 69 -1.85 2.30 -3.81
CA LEU A 69 -0.67 3.00 -3.32
C LEU A 69 -1.09 4.25 -2.56
N VAL A 70 -0.48 4.46 -1.39
CA VAL A 70 -0.56 5.70 -0.64
C VAL A 70 0.83 6.31 -0.55
N GLU A 71 0.96 7.52 -1.05
CA GLU A 71 2.15 8.37 -0.88
C GLU A 71 1.79 9.47 0.13
N PRO A 72 2.34 9.44 1.36
CA PRO A 72 2.00 10.44 2.39
C PRO A 72 2.36 11.86 1.97
N GLY A 73 3.49 12.01 1.27
CA GLY A 73 3.96 13.27 0.69
C GLY A 73 3.20 13.70 -0.56
N ALA A 74 3.36 14.97 -0.94
CA ALA A 74 2.78 15.50 -2.17
C ALA A 74 3.49 14.93 -3.41
N TRP A 75 2.72 14.57 -4.43
CA TRP A 75 3.26 14.22 -5.74
C TRP A 75 3.56 15.48 -6.55
N ASP A 76 4.69 15.51 -7.24
CA ASP A 76 5.12 16.64 -8.06
C ASP A 76 4.44 16.70 -9.43
N GLY A 77 3.72 15.65 -9.83
CA GLY A 77 3.02 15.55 -11.11
C GLY A 77 3.91 15.25 -12.31
N GLU A 78 5.22 15.07 -12.11
CA GLU A 78 6.21 14.88 -13.17
C GLU A 78 7.01 13.59 -12.99
N SER A 79 7.33 13.23 -11.73
CA SER A 79 8.18 12.09 -11.41
C SER A 79 7.49 10.76 -11.70
N HIS A 80 8.23 9.89 -12.37
CA HIS A 80 7.80 8.53 -12.66
C HIS A 80 7.99 7.61 -11.43
N SER A 81 6.93 6.88 -11.05
CA SER A 81 6.97 5.86 -10.00
C SER A 81 6.52 4.51 -10.56
N PRO A 82 7.40 3.48 -10.65
CA PRO A 82 7.02 2.17 -11.18
C PRO A 82 5.99 1.47 -10.29
N VAL A 83 5.99 1.76 -8.99
CA VAL A 83 4.99 1.26 -8.03
C VAL A 83 3.63 1.89 -8.29
N SER A 84 3.59 3.23 -8.48
CA SER A 84 2.35 3.93 -8.86
C SER A 84 1.75 3.35 -10.13
N ALA A 85 2.57 3.11 -11.16
CA ALA A 85 2.13 2.55 -12.43
C ALA A 85 1.64 1.09 -12.34
N ALA A 86 2.11 0.33 -11.35
CA ALA A 86 1.70 -1.05 -11.13
C ALA A 86 0.40 -1.18 -10.30
N CYS A 87 0.10 -0.18 -9.46
CA CYS A 87 -1.05 -0.23 -8.55
C CYS A 87 -2.38 0.06 -9.25
N SER A 88 -3.47 -0.39 -8.63
CA SER A 88 -4.86 -0.17 -9.11
C SER A 88 -5.35 1.27 -8.88
N GLY A 89 -4.68 2.02 -8.01
CA GLY A 89 -4.97 3.42 -7.73
C GLY A 89 -3.88 4.03 -6.84
N VAL A 90 -3.85 5.36 -6.80
CA VAL A 90 -2.87 6.13 -6.02
C VAL A 90 -3.60 7.22 -5.23
N ILE A 91 -3.22 7.40 -3.97
CA ILE A 91 -3.62 8.53 -3.11
C ILE A 91 -2.34 9.22 -2.64
N ALA A 92 -2.16 10.51 -2.99
CA ALA A 92 -0.96 11.27 -2.66
C ALA A 92 -1.28 12.58 -1.91
N GLY A 93 -0.43 12.99 -0.97
CA GLY A 93 -0.45 14.31 -0.35
C GLY A 93 -1.38 14.48 0.85
N PHE A 94 -1.92 13.40 1.41
CA PHE A 94 -2.84 13.43 2.56
C PHE A 94 -2.21 12.92 3.87
N GLY A 95 -0.88 12.70 3.88
CA GLY A 95 -0.22 12.02 4.99
C GLY A 95 -0.84 10.65 5.26
N MET A 96 -0.82 10.24 6.53
CA MET A 96 -1.39 8.94 6.95
C MET A 96 -2.91 8.88 6.87
N ALA A 97 -3.61 10.01 6.75
CA ALA A 97 -5.06 10.00 6.52
C ALA A 97 -5.41 9.37 5.15
N GLY A 98 -4.48 9.40 4.19
CA GLY A 98 -4.62 8.71 2.91
C GLY A 98 -4.76 7.19 3.06
N VAL A 99 -4.08 6.60 4.05
CA VAL A 99 -4.18 5.15 4.34
C VAL A 99 -5.56 4.81 4.90
N SER A 100 -6.06 5.57 5.88
CA SER A 100 -7.42 5.36 6.40
C SER A 100 -8.49 5.51 5.32
N ALA A 101 -8.33 6.50 4.42
CA ALA A 101 -9.24 6.71 3.29
C ALA A 101 -9.19 5.54 2.27
N ALA A 102 -8.01 5.02 1.96
CA ALA A 102 -7.85 3.86 1.08
C ALA A 102 -8.53 2.62 1.65
N VAL A 103 -8.36 2.37 2.95
CA VAL A 103 -9.02 1.24 3.64
C VAL A 103 -10.53 1.39 3.61
N ALA A 104 -11.07 2.58 3.89
CA ALA A 104 -12.51 2.83 3.81
C ALA A 104 -13.06 2.57 2.40
N LEU A 105 -12.36 3.07 1.37
CA LEU A 105 -12.74 2.88 -0.04
C LEU A 105 -12.81 1.40 -0.44
N LEU A 106 -11.86 0.59 -0.01
CA LEU A 106 -11.82 -0.84 -0.34
C LEU A 106 -12.90 -1.63 0.40
N ARG A 107 -13.19 -1.26 1.65
CA ARG A 107 -14.28 -1.89 2.42
C ARG A 107 -15.66 -1.60 1.85
N ASP A 108 -15.90 -0.39 1.34
CA ASP A 108 -17.20 -0.02 0.76
C ASP A 108 -17.47 -0.70 -0.60
N ARG A 109 -16.47 -1.33 -1.22
CA ARG A 109 -16.60 -2.08 -2.48
C ARG A 109 -16.92 -3.56 -2.29
N ALA A 110 -16.72 -4.08 -1.09
CA ALA A 110 -16.91 -5.47 -0.70
C ALA A 110 -18.38 -5.72 -0.30
#